data_AF-A0A8X8DA67-F1
#
_entry.id   AF-A0A8X8DA67-F1
#
_cell.length_a   1.000
_cell.length_b   1.000
_cell.length_c   1.000
_cell.angle_alpha   90.00
_cell.angle_beta   90.00
_cell.angle_gamma   90.00
#
_symmetry.space_group_name_H-M   'P 1'
#
loop_
_entity.id
_entity.type
_entity.pdbx_description
1 polymer ?
#
loop_
_entity_poly.entity_id
_entity_poly.type
_entity_poly.pdbx_seq_one_letter_code
_entity_poly.pdbx_strand_id
1 'polypeptide(L)'
;MWVIEISDKPGEEEPEPAFEFIGNFHGDKPVGRELLLRLANWICDNYAKDSLVFLFSFHCVSSSKNFELSAADYLHARLIVENIHLHILPSMNPDGYFSRRRGNANNIDLNRDFPDQGALVANYPWGGTEDN
;
A
#
# COMPACT_ATOMS: atom_id res chain seq x y z
N MET A 1 4.97 -1.27 -14.13
CA MET A 1 4.22 -0.84 -12.93
C MET A 1 5.23 -0.41 -11.89
N TRP A 2 4.92 0.58 -11.06
CA TRP A 2 5.84 1.09 -10.04
C TRP A 2 5.47 0.53 -8.67
N VAL A 3 6.48 0.16 -7.90
CA VAL A 3 6.38 -0.30 -6.51
C VAL A 3 7.23 0.64 -5.66
N ILE A 4 6.70 1.04 -4.51
CA ILE A 4 7.41 1.78 -3.48
C ILE A 4 7.83 0.76 -2.42
N GLU A 5 9.13 0.61 -2.25
CA GLU A 5 9.72 -0.20 -1.19
C GLU A 5 9.98 0.68 0.04
N ILE A 6 9.56 0.22 1.21
CA ILE A 6 9.75 0.87 2.50
C ILE A 6 10.37 -0.14 3.46
N SER A 7 11.61 0.13 3.89
CA SER A 7 12.41 -0.64 4.84
C SER A 7 13.57 0.25 5.34
N ASP A 8 14.20 -0.11 6.44
CA ASP A 8 15.45 0.49 6.92
C ASP A 8 16.65 0.17 6.02
N LYS A 9 16.63 -0.94 5.26
CA LYS A 9 17.64 -1.30 4.24
C LYS A 9 17.01 -1.64 2.89
N PRO A 10 16.47 -0.64 2.17
CA PRO A 10 15.83 -0.88 0.88
C PRO A 10 16.81 -1.47 -0.15
N GLY A 11 16.37 -2.49 -0.87
CA GLY A 11 17.13 -3.24 -1.86
C GLY A 11 17.93 -4.43 -1.30
N GLU A 12 17.95 -4.62 0.02
CA GLU A 12 18.59 -5.78 0.67
C GLU A 12 17.53 -6.79 1.13
N GLU A 13 17.85 -8.09 1.02
CA GLU A 13 16.99 -9.14 1.56
C GLU A 13 17.34 -9.37 3.03
N GLU A 14 16.36 -9.14 3.90
CA GLU A 14 16.49 -9.30 5.34
C GLU A 14 15.54 -10.39 5.85
N PRO A 15 15.82 -11.03 7.01
CA PRO A 15 14.92 -12.01 7.62
C PRO A 15 13.71 -11.34 8.30
N GLU A 16 13.15 -10.31 7.66
CA GLU A 16 11.97 -9.59 8.09
C GLU A 16 10.73 -10.06 7.30
N PRO A 17 9.53 -10.02 7.90
CA PRO A 17 8.33 -10.36 7.17
C PRO A 17 8.07 -9.34 6.05
N ALA A 18 7.85 -9.85 4.83
CA ALA A 18 7.47 -9.04 3.69
C ALA A 18 5.93 -8.89 3.60
N PHE A 19 5.47 -7.67 3.38
CA PHE A 19 4.05 -7.36 3.15
C PHE A 19 3.87 -6.55 1.89
N GLU A 20 2.84 -6.85 1.10
CA GLU A 20 2.52 -6.13 -0.12
C GLU A 20 1.09 -5.57 -0.09
N PHE A 21 0.93 -4.29 -0.41
CA PHE A 21 -0.37 -3.68 -0.66
C PHE A 21 -0.51 -3.28 -2.13
N ILE A 22 -1.55 -3.82 -2.77
CA ILE A 22 -1.83 -3.57 -4.17
C ILE A 22 -3.17 -2.85 -4.31
N GLY A 23 -3.15 -1.71 -4.99
CA GLY A 23 -4.31 -0.87 -5.25
C GLY A 23 -4.74 -0.85 -6.71
N ASN A 24 -6.00 -0.48 -6.93
CA ASN A 24 -6.52 -0.06 -8.23
C ASN A 24 -6.30 -1.10 -9.35
N PHE A 25 -6.64 -2.37 -9.05
CA PHE A 25 -6.83 -3.44 -10.03
C PHE A 25 -7.90 -3.11 -11.06
N HIS A 26 -9.01 -2.55 -10.58
CA HIS A 26 -10.05 -1.96 -11.42
C HIS A 26 -9.77 -0.48 -11.55
N GLY A 27 -9.47 -0.04 -12.78
CA GLY A 27 -9.02 1.32 -13.05
C GLY A 27 -10.01 2.40 -12.59
N ASP A 28 -11.31 2.12 -12.67
CA ASP A 28 -12.42 2.96 -12.21
C ASP A 28 -12.61 2.97 -10.68
N LYS A 29 -11.79 2.24 -9.91
CA LYS A 29 -11.80 2.19 -8.44
C LYS A 29 -10.52 2.85 -7.87
N PRO A 30 -10.42 4.19 -7.87
CA PRO A 30 -9.18 4.90 -7.57
C PRO A 30 -8.89 5.12 -6.07
N VAL A 31 -9.85 4.88 -5.18
CA VAL A 31 -9.68 5.17 -3.74
C VAL A 31 -8.50 4.42 -3.14
N GLY A 32 -8.34 3.14 -3.48
CA GLY A 32 -7.20 2.34 -3.01
C GLY A 32 -5.84 2.92 -3.45
N ARG A 33 -5.75 3.43 -4.69
CA ARG A 33 -4.53 4.08 -5.19
C ARG A 33 -4.13 5.28 -4.33
N GLU A 34 -5.09 6.15 -4.06
CA GLU A 34 -4.85 7.36 -3.28
C GLU A 34 -4.55 7.06 -1.81
N LEU A 35 -5.24 6.08 -1.22
CA LEU A 35 -4.98 5.66 0.16
C LEU A 35 -3.55 5.11 0.32
N LEU A 36 -3.07 4.32 -0.63
CA LEU A 36 -1.73 3.76 -0.60
C LEU A 36 -0.64 4.83 -0.77
N LEU A 37 -0.85 5.84 -1.62
CA LEU A 37 0.05 6.99 -1.72
C LEU A 37 0.07 7.81 -0.42
N ARG A 38 -1.09 8.01 0.22
CA ARG A 38 -1.18 8.69 1.51
C ARG A 38 -0.52 7.91 2.64
N LEU A 39 -0.65 6.59 2.63
CA LEU A 39 0.02 5.72 3.58
C LEU A 39 1.55 5.83 3.44
N ALA A 40 2.07 5.74 2.22
CA ALA A 40 3.50 5.89 1.96
C ALA A 40 4.03 7.24 2.46
N ASN A 41 3.35 8.35 2.11
CA ASN A 41 3.71 9.68 2.61
C ASN A 41 3.64 9.75 4.14
N TRP A 42 2.59 9.23 4.75
CA TRP A 42 2.44 9.23 6.21
C TRP A 42 3.57 8.46 6.90
N ILE A 43 4.00 7.32 6.36
CA ILE A 43 5.13 6.57 6.92
C ILE A 43 6.42 7.40 6.82
N CYS A 44 6.74 7.95 5.64
CA CYS A 44 7.94 8.76 5.45
C CYS A 44 7.97 10.01 6.33
N ASP A 45 6.86 10.76 6.39
CA ASP A 45 6.73 12.00 7.15
C ASP A 45 6.86 11.77 8.66
N ASN A 46 6.41 10.61 9.14
CA ASN A 46 6.50 10.27 10.56
C ASN A 46 7.82 9.59 10.93
N TYR A 47 8.43 8.83 10.04
CA TYR A 47 9.75 8.22 10.27
C TYR A 47 10.86 9.28 10.35
N ALA A 48 10.79 10.33 9.53
CA ALA A 48 11.79 11.39 9.47
C ALA A 48 11.77 12.36 10.68
N LYS A 49 10.87 12.16 11.66
CA LYS A 49 10.79 13.01 12.85
C LYS A 49 11.92 12.70 13.83
N ASP A 50 12.56 13.73 14.36
CA ASP A 50 13.64 13.57 15.33
C ASP A 50 13.10 13.15 16.72
N SER A 51 13.58 12.00 17.20
CA SER A 51 13.24 11.44 18.52
C SER A 51 13.54 12.39 19.68
N LEU A 52 14.58 13.23 19.56
CA LEU A 52 15.04 14.12 20.63
C LEU A 52 14.21 15.41 20.68
N VAL A 53 13.82 15.96 19.53
CA VAL A 53 12.85 17.08 19.48
C VAL A 53 11.54 16.66 20.17
N PHE A 54 11.15 15.40 20.01
CA PHE A 54 9.99 14.82 20.67
C PHE A 54 10.13 14.75 22.20
N LEU A 55 11.24 14.17 22.68
CA LEU A 55 11.52 14.03 24.12
C LEU A 55 11.67 15.38 24.85
N PHE A 56 12.29 16.39 24.21
CA PHE A 56 12.39 17.73 24.80
C PHE A 56 11.06 18.49 24.79
N SER A 57 10.16 18.23 23.82
CA SER A 57 8.83 18.83 23.79
C SER A 57 7.93 18.33 24.94
N PHE A 58 8.18 17.13 25.48
CA PHE A 58 7.42 16.57 26.61
C PHE A 58 7.76 17.21 27.97
N HIS A 59 8.96 17.78 28.12
CA HIS A 59 9.34 18.44 29.37
C HIS A 59 8.70 19.85 29.52
N CYS A 60 8.09 20.39 28.46
CA CYS A 60 7.59 21.76 28.46
C CYS A 60 6.16 21.94 27.92
N VAL A 61 5.29 20.92 27.86
CA VAL A 61 3.86 21.17 27.60
C VAL A 61 3.00 20.23 28.44
N SER A 62 2.87 20.55 29.72
CA SER A 62 1.62 20.26 30.42
C SER A 62 0.64 21.35 30.00
N SER A 63 -0.49 20.96 29.39
CA SER A 63 -1.63 21.83 29.01
C SER A 63 -1.79 22.18 27.51
N SER A 64 -2.12 21.17 26.68
CA SER A 64 -3.20 21.31 25.68
C SER A 64 -3.46 19.97 24.97
N LYS A 65 -4.73 19.54 25.01
CA LYS A 65 -5.22 18.23 24.52
C LYS A 65 -5.27 18.08 22.99
N ASN A 66 -4.21 18.43 22.26
CA ASN A 66 -4.12 18.21 20.80
C ASN A 66 -2.76 17.65 20.33
N PHE A 67 -1.86 17.29 21.24
CA PHE A 67 -0.45 16.94 20.90
C PHE A 67 -0.07 15.47 21.22
N GLU A 68 -1.03 14.60 21.56
CA GLU A 68 -0.77 13.18 21.86
C GLU A 68 -0.64 12.28 20.61
N LEU A 69 -1.18 12.68 19.45
CA LEU A 69 -1.09 11.84 18.23
C LEU A 69 0.35 11.69 17.70
N SER A 70 1.22 12.68 17.89
CA SER A 70 2.52 12.73 17.23
C SER A 70 3.56 11.73 17.77
N ALA A 71 3.40 11.23 19.00
CA ALA A 71 4.29 10.22 19.59
C ALA A 71 4.05 8.84 18.99
N ALA A 72 2.76 8.46 18.96
CA ALA A 72 2.31 7.17 18.49
C ALA A 72 2.58 7.06 16.99
N ASP A 73 2.33 8.11 16.22
CA ASP A 73 2.59 8.12 14.78
C ASP A 73 4.08 7.90 14.45
N TYR A 74 4.99 8.55 15.19
CA TYR A 74 6.43 8.32 15.06
C TYR A 74 6.81 6.87 15.40
N LEU A 75 6.31 6.36 16.54
CA LEU A 75 6.60 4.99 16.97
C LEU A 75 6.06 3.96 15.96
N HIS A 76 4.84 4.14 15.47
CA HIS A 76 4.25 3.27 14.46
C HIS A 76 5.03 3.29 13.15
N ALA A 77 5.43 4.47 12.67
CA ALA A 77 6.22 4.58 11.45
C ALA A 77 7.59 3.89 11.59
N ARG A 78 8.27 4.03 12.74
CA ARG A 78 9.51 3.28 13.00
C ARG A 78 9.29 1.79 13.08
N LEU A 79 8.27 1.34 13.80
CA LEU A 79 7.96 -0.09 13.89
C LEU A 79 7.73 -0.72 12.51
N ILE A 80 7.06 0.01 11.61
CA ILE A 80 6.87 -0.43 10.23
C ILE A 80 8.21 -0.47 9.48
N VAL A 81 8.97 0.62 9.48
CA VAL A 81 10.20 0.71 8.67
C VAL A 81 11.30 -0.24 9.16
N GLU A 82 11.41 -0.49 10.46
CA GLU A 82 12.50 -1.25 11.07
C GLU A 82 12.21 -2.74 11.34
N ASN A 83 10.99 -3.22 11.05
CA ASN A 83 10.62 -4.61 11.35
C ASN A 83 9.83 -5.28 10.21
N ILE A 84 9.60 -4.58 9.12
CA ILE A 84 8.78 -5.04 8.00
C ILE A 84 9.40 -4.58 6.70
N HIS A 85 9.48 -5.51 5.74
CA HIS A 85 9.78 -5.19 4.35
C HIS A 85 8.48 -4.88 3.60
N LEU A 86 8.11 -3.60 3.51
CA LEU A 86 6.81 -3.18 2.97
C LEU A 86 6.90 -2.76 1.51
N HIS A 87 6.08 -3.37 0.66
CA HIS A 87 5.98 -3.08 -0.77
C HIS A 87 4.60 -2.50 -1.07
N ILE A 88 4.55 -1.33 -1.68
CA ILE A 88 3.29 -0.65 -2.02
C ILE A 88 3.21 -0.48 -3.53
N LEU A 89 2.16 -1.04 -4.13
CA LEU A 89 1.83 -0.89 -5.54
C LEU A 89 0.53 -0.07 -5.65
N PRO A 90 0.59 1.26 -5.84
CA PRO A 90 -0.60 2.11 -5.80
C PRO A 90 -1.61 1.80 -6.91
N SER A 91 -1.14 1.41 -8.11
CA SER A 91 -1.99 1.18 -9.27
C SER A 91 -1.49 0.04 -10.13
N MET A 92 -2.20 -1.08 -10.06
CA MET A 92 -1.95 -2.26 -10.90
C MET A 92 -2.56 -2.10 -12.31
N ASN A 93 -3.57 -1.26 -12.48
CA ASN A 93 -4.25 -1.00 -13.75
C ASN A 93 -4.22 0.49 -14.14
N PRO A 94 -3.03 1.06 -14.43
CA PRO A 94 -2.87 2.49 -14.70
C PRO A 94 -3.53 2.94 -16.02
N ASP A 95 -3.60 2.06 -17.01
CA ASP A 95 -4.30 2.20 -18.29
C ASP A 95 -5.83 2.21 -18.13
N GLY A 96 -6.37 1.30 -17.31
CA GLY A 96 -7.77 1.33 -16.92
C GLY A 96 -8.12 2.60 -16.14
N TYR A 97 -7.24 3.04 -15.23
CA TYR A 97 -7.41 4.29 -14.48
C TYR A 97 -7.44 5.51 -15.41
N PHE A 98 -6.47 5.62 -16.32
CA PHE A 98 -6.43 6.70 -17.31
C PHE A 98 -7.70 6.74 -18.16
N SER A 99 -8.19 5.56 -18.54
CA SER A 99 -9.41 5.41 -19.35
C SER A 99 -10.70 5.40 -18.53
N ARG A 100 -10.62 5.60 -17.20
CA ARG A 100 -11.74 5.53 -16.24
C ARG A 100 -12.63 4.28 -16.40
N ARG A 101 -12.00 3.13 -16.59
CA ARG A 101 -12.69 1.84 -16.82
C ARG A 101 -12.15 0.73 -15.94
N ARG A 102 -12.95 -0.34 -15.82
CA ARG A 102 -12.65 -1.51 -15.00
C ARG A 102 -11.48 -2.34 -15.56
N GLY A 103 -11.53 -2.70 -16.84
CA GLY A 103 -10.53 -3.57 -17.48
C GLY A 103 -9.22 -2.86 -17.83
N ASN A 104 -8.19 -3.64 -18.14
CA ASN A 104 -6.91 -3.16 -18.68
C ASN A 104 -7.03 -2.71 -20.14
N ALA A 105 -5.92 -2.34 -20.79
CA ALA A 105 -5.78 -1.89 -22.19
C ALA A 105 -6.59 -2.75 -23.17
N ASN A 106 -6.57 -4.06 -22.97
CA ASN A 106 -7.21 -5.07 -23.81
C ASN A 106 -8.65 -5.40 -23.39
N ASN A 107 -9.23 -4.63 -22.48
CA ASN A 107 -10.57 -4.84 -21.93
C ASN A 107 -10.74 -6.14 -21.13
N ILE A 108 -9.65 -6.62 -20.53
CA ILE A 108 -9.62 -7.80 -19.67
C ILE A 108 -9.79 -7.36 -18.20
N ASP A 109 -10.64 -8.05 -17.45
CA ASP A 109 -10.75 -7.88 -15.99
C ASP A 109 -9.58 -8.59 -15.30
N LEU A 110 -8.63 -7.82 -14.78
CA LEU A 110 -7.44 -8.37 -14.12
C LEU A 110 -7.78 -9.25 -12.92
N ASN A 111 -8.90 -9.02 -12.21
CA ASN A 111 -9.34 -9.86 -11.10
C ASN A 111 -10.09 -11.13 -11.55
N ARG A 112 -9.96 -11.49 -12.83
CA ARG A 112 -10.43 -12.72 -13.46
C ARG A 112 -9.37 -13.38 -14.35
N ASP A 113 -8.17 -12.80 -14.40
CA ASP A 113 -7.07 -13.22 -15.29
C ASP A 113 -5.95 -13.97 -14.53
N PHE A 114 -6.20 -14.32 -13.26
CA PHE A 114 -5.28 -15.15 -12.48
C PHE A 114 -5.58 -16.64 -12.72
N PRO A 115 -4.55 -17.51 -12.69
CA PRO A 115 -4.76 -18.95 -12.67
C PRO A 115 -5.68 -19.33 -11.50
N ASP A 116 -6.79 -19.98 -11.79
CA ASP A 116 -7.67 -20.51 -10.77
C ASP A 116 -7.24 -21.94 -10.40
N GLN A 117 -7.46 -22.32 -9.14
CA GLN A 117 -7.24 -23.72 -8.73
C GLN A 117 -8.39 -24.62 -9.25
N GLY A 118 -9.55 -24.04 -9.55
CA GLY A 118 -10.74 -24.77 -9.99
C GLY A 118 -10.66 -25.29 -11.43
N ALA A 119 -10.21 -24.50 -12.39
CA ALA A 119 -10.10 -24.95 -13.78
C ALA A 119 -8.96 -25.94 -13.98
N LEU A 120 -7.89 -25.86 -13.17
CA LEU A 120 -6.81 -26.85 -13.17
C LEU A 120 -7.27 -28.24 -12.70
N VAL A 121 -8.29 -28.31 -11.84
CA VAL A 121 -8.83 -29.59 -11.32
C VAL A 121 -10.03 -30.07 -12.15
N ALA A 122 -10.71 -29.18 -12.89
CA ALA A 122 -12.00 -29.50 -13.49
C ALA A 122 -12.10 -29.35 -15.03
N ASN A 123 -11.05 -28.93 -15.77
CA ASN A 123 -11.12 -28.70 -17.23
C ASN A 123 -12.33 -27.84 -17.65
N TYR A 124 -12.71 -26.85 -16.83
CA TYR A 124 -13.80 -25.93 -17.19
C TYR A 124 -13.23 -24.78 -18.02
N PRO A 125 -13.65 -24.63 -19.29
CA PRO A 125 -13.31 -23.45 -20.07
C PRO A 125 -14.20 -22.31 -19.57
N TRP A 126 -13.64 -21.36 -18.85
CA TRP A 126 -14.31 -20.09 -18.60
C TRP A 126 -14.40 -19.32 -19.92
N GLY A 127 -15.44 -19.63 -20.69
CA GLY A 127 -15.91 -18.77 -21.76
C GLY A 127 -16.37 -17.46 -21.15
N GLY A 128 -15.63 -16.39 -21.44
CA GLY A 128 -16.01 -15.05 -21.02
C GLY A 128 -17.33 -14.66 -21.66
N THR A 129 -18.40 -14.70 -20.89
CA THR A 129 -19.59 -13.86 -20.96
C THR A 129 -20.40 -14.10 -19.69
N GLU A 130 -21.04 -13.03 -19.19
CA GLU A 130 -21.92 -12.94 -18.03
C GLU A 130 -21.21 -12.50 -16.75
N ASP A 131 -21.28 -11.18 -16.50
CA ASP A 131 -21.79 -10.59 -15.27
C ASP A 131 -22.30 -9.17 -15.64
N ASN A 132 -23.58 -8.90 -15.36
CA ASN A 132 -24.30 -7.64 -15.66
C ASN A 132 -23.67 -6.37 -15.07
#